data_AF-X1MDU2-F1
#
_entry.id   AF-X1MDU2-F1
#
_cell.length_a   1.000
_cell.length_b   1.000
_cell.length_c   1.000
_cell.angle_alpha   90.00
_cell.angle_beta   90.00
_cell.angle_gamma   90.00
#
_symmetry.space_group_name_H-M   'P 1'
#
loop_
_entity.id
_entity.type
_entity.pdbx_description
1 polymer ?
#
loop_
_entity_poly.entity_id
_entity_poly.type
_entity_poly.pdbx_seq_one_letter_code
_entity_poly.pdbx_strand_id
1 'polypeptide(L)'
;PVNIDIIDVFGSIGTVKDALGNVITSTTTDENGRIGTDSRKLSYHISTKGGDYAKIRLSSGTFETHVGTSVKMMTTGGTPSRFEFVTHPDQLGPTTAGAKSTPFTIEKRDDFDNPTGVEGITVTLESDSPCPDYIFWTADGTRYLTEEDRTFSGWTSPVWPVPTNNCSRISFRYVDPYSSLPVGEDGTPNTPSAGLPARPALGKWIITAEYGVRKGTCAITMNPGSITRIGFDIFPSTAEPIYAGLNENKDGLVKLEIETQDSLGNPNPVASDTVINLTSD
;
A
#
# COMPACT_ATOMS: atom_id res chain seq x y z
N PRO A 1 48.38 -13.03 -18.86
CA PRO A 1 47.16 -13.29 -18.06
C PRO A 1 46.56 -11.94 -17.64
N VAL A 2 45.24 -11.87 -17.57
CA VAL A 2 44.47 -10.71 -17.08
C VAL A 2 43.89 -11.10 -15.73
N ASN A 3 44.23 -10.38 -14.68
CA ASN A 3 43.61 -10.52 -13.37
C ASN A 3 42.32 -9.72 -13.32
N ILE A 4 41.34 -10.23 -12.58
CA ILE A 4 40.02 -9.64 -12.43
C ILE A 4 39.76 -9.46 -10.93
N ASP A 5 39.74 -8.20 -10.51
CA ASP A 5 39.47 -7.84 -9.12
C ASP A 5 38.13 -7.10 -9.02
N ILE A 6 37.42 -7.35 -7.92
CA ILE A 6 36.27 -6.56 -7.51
C ILE A 6 36.77 -5.55 -6.48
N ILE A 7 36.64 -4.26 -6.79
CA ILE A 7 37.16 -3.16 -5.97
C ILE A 7 36.08 -2.10 -5.72
N ASP A 8 36.36 -1.17 -4.78
CA ASP A 8 35.45 -0.08 -4.41
C ASP A 8 34.04 -0.63 -4.13
N VAL A 9 33.96 -1.51 -3.12
CA VAL A 9 32.80 -2.34 -2.83
C VAL A 9 32.07 -1.80 -1.61
N PHE A 10 30.75 -1.67 -1.72
CA PHE A 10 29.87 -1.43 -0.58
C PHE A 10 28.69 -2.38 -0.67
N GLY A 11 28.50 -3.22 0.37
CA GLY A 11 27.41 -4.20 0.51
C GLY A 11 27.40 -5.34 -0.51
N SER A 12 27.89 -5.09 -1.73
CA SER A 12 27.92 -6.04 -2.83
C SER A 12 28.83 -7.23 -2.53
N ILE A 13 28.29 -8.43 -2.73
CA ILE A 13 29.04 -9.69 -2.77
C ILE A 13 29.42 -10.08 -4.21
N GLY A 14 29.24 -9.16 -5.17
CA GLY A 14 29.26 -9.49 -6.57
C GLY A 14 30.58 -10.11 -7.03
N THR A 15 30.47 -11.12 -7.88
CA THR A 15 31.60 -11.89 -8.43
C THR A 15 31.54 -11.84 -9.95
N VAL A 16 32.69 -11.88 -10.63
CA VAL A 16 32.71 -12.14 -12.06
C VAL A 16 32.60 -13.64 -12.28
N LYS A 17 31.65 -14.06 -13.10
CA LYS A 17 31.40 -15.46 -13.43
C LYS A 17 31.56 -15.72 -14.92
N ASP A 18 31.94 -16.95 -15.28
CA ASP A 18 31.87 -17.43 -16.66
C ASP A 18 30.44 -17.85 -17.07
N ALA A 19 30.28 -18.31 -18.31
CA ALA A 19 29.00 -18.76 -18.85
C ALA A 19 28.43 -20.01 -18.14
N LEU A 20 29.24 -20.73 -17.36
CA LEU A 20 28.83 -21.89 -16.57
C LEU A 20 28.53 -21.52 -15.10
N GLY A 21 28.70 -20.25 -14.73
CA GLY A 21 28.46 -19.74 -13.38
C GLY A 21 29.65 -19.87 -12.42
N ASN A 22 30.82 -20.31 -12.90
CA ASN A 22 32.02 -20.40 -12.07
C ASN A 22 32.61 -19.02 -11.82
N VAL A 23 33.07 -18.74 -10.61
CA VAL A 23 33.76 -17.48 -10.28
C VAL A 23 35.14 -17.44 -10.95
N ILE A 24 35.42 -16.36 -11.68
CA ILE A 24 36.67 -16.17 -12.42
C ILE A 24 37.43 -14.96 -11.84
N THR A 25 38.66 -15.19 -11.40
CA THR A 25 39.58 -14.16 -10.91
C THR A 25 40.71 -13.86 -11.89
N SER A 26 40.85 -14.64 -12.96
CA SER A 26 41.80 -14.35 -14.05
C SER A 26 41.41 -15.04 -15.36
N THR A 27 41.85 -14.46 -16.49
CA THR A 27 41.61 -15.02 -17.83
C THR A 27 42.73 -14.60 -18.81
N THR A 28 42.53 -14.89 -20.10
CA THR A 28 43.43 -14.50 -21.20
C THR A 28 42.71 -13.64 -22.23
N THR A 29 43.48 -12.95 -23.07
CA THR A 29 42.98 -12.23 -24.25
C THR A 29 42.95 -13.14 -25.48
N ASP A 30 42.07 -12.88 -26.44
CA ASP A 30 42.19 -13.45 -27.80
C ASP A 30 43.21 -12.68 -28.66
N GLU A 31 43.33 -13.12 -29.91
CA GLU A 31 44.14 -12.48 -30.96
C GLU A 31 43.74 -11.03 -31.27
N ASN A 32 42.52 -10.61 -30.91
CA ASN A 32 42.02 -9.26 -31.08
C ASN A 32 42.11 -8.42 -29.79
N GLY A 33 42.72 -8.97 -28.72
CA GLY A 33 42.87 -8.30 -27.43
C GLY A 33 41.60 -8.27 -26.57
N ARG A 34 40.54 -9.02 -26.92
CA ARG A 34 39.32 -9.09 -26.11
C ARG A 34 39.52 -10.01 -24.91
N ILE A 35 38.98 -9.60 -23.77
CA ILE A 35 39.09 -10.32 -22.50
C ILE A 35 37.81 -11.14 -22.30
N GLY A 36 37.93 -12.46 -22.17
CA GLY A 36 36.78 -13.37 -22.03
C GLY A 36 36.12 -13.75 -23.36
N THR A 37 36.80 -14.60 -24.13
CA THR A 37 36.49 -15.00 -25.52
C THR A 37 35.16 -15.74 -25.68
N ASP A 38 34.74 -16.04 -26.92
CA ASP A 38 33.40 -16.53 -27.32
C ASP A 38 32.83 -17.74 -26.55
N SER A 39 33.65 -18.53 -25.87
CA SER A 39 33.22 -19.64 -24.99
C SER A 39 33.07 -19.27 -23.50
N ARG A 40 33.46 -18.05 -23.10
CA ARG A 40 33.53 -17.57 -21.71
C ARG A 40 33.06 -16.12 -21.59
N LYS A 41 31.79 -15.86 -21.93
CA LYS A 41 31.14 -14.60 -21.58
C LYS A 41 31.31 -14.35 -20.08
N LEU A 42 32.04 -13.29 -19.74
CA LEU A 42 32.19 -12.84 -18.37
C LEU A 42 30.94 -12.04 -17.97
N SER A 43 30.32 -12.42 -16.88
CA SER A 43 29.14 -11.76 -16.35
C SER A 43 29.39 -11.33 -14.91
N TYR A 44 29.04 -10.09 -14.57
CA TYR A 44 29.03 -9.66 -13.19
C TYR A 44 27.76 -10.17 -12.51
N HIS A 45 27.92 -10.95 -11.45
CA HIS A 45 26.79 -11.38 -10.63
C HIS A 45 26.42 -10.25 -9.67
N ILE A 46 25.22 -9.70 -9.85
CA ILE A 46 24.74 -8.51 -9.15
C ILE A 46 24.35 -8.80 -7.69
N SER A 47 24.43 -7.78 -6.84
CA SER A 47 23.83 -7.84 -5.50
C SER A 47 22.30 -7.84 -5.60
N THR A 48 21.64 -8.40 -4.59
CA THR A 48 20.18 -8.35 -4.40
C THR A 48 19.72 -7.13 -3.61
N LYS A 49 20.63 -6.36 -2.99
CA LYS A 49 20.29 -5.18 -2.20
C LYS A 49 20.55 -3.90 -2.98
N GLY A 50 19.54 -3.05 -3.06
CA GLY A 50 19.63 -1.75 -3.69
C GLY A 50 20.62 -0.84 -2.96
N GLY A 51 21.42 -0.11 -3.72
CA GLY A 51 22.48 0.77 -3.22
C GLY A 51 23.83 0.09 -3.03
N ASP A 52 23.88 -1.23 -3.13
CA ASP A 52 25.14 -1.94 -3.21
C ASP A 52 25.86 -1.55 -4.50
N TYR A 53 27.18 -1.42 -4.42
CA TYR A 53 27.98 -1.11 -5.59
C TYR A 53 29.34 -1.80 -5.59
N ALA A 54 29.89 -1.93 -6.79
CA ALA A 54 31.27 -2.35 -7.01
C ALA A 54 31.83 -1.75 -8.31
N LYS A 55 33.14 -1.87 -8.48
CA LYS A 55 33.83 -1.70 -9.77
C LYS A 55 34.61 -2.97 -10.10
N ILE A 56 34.75 -3.26 -11.38
CA ILE A 56 35.65 -4.30 -11.87
C ILE A 56 36.96 -3.63 -12.27
N ARG A 57 38.05 -4.16 -11.74
CA ARG A 57 39.41 -3.80 -12.14
C ARG A 57 40.03 -4.96 -12.90
N LEU A 58 40.61 -4.64 -14.06
CA LEU A 58 41.36 -5.58 -14.89
C LEU A 58 42.82 -5.16 -14.89
N SER A 59 43.74 -6.09 -14.67
CA SER A 59 45.19 -5.81 -14.71
C SER A 59 45.99 -6.88 -15.45
N SER A 60 47.08 -6.49 -16.13
CA SER A 60 47.94 -7.43 -16.88
C SER A 60 49.31 -7.66 -16.21
N GLY A 61 49.74 -8.92 -16.14
CA GLY A 61 51.13 -9.31 -15.83
C GLY A 61 51.55 -9.14 -14.36
N THR A 62 52.80 -9.53 -14.07
CA THR A 62 53.46 -9.22 -12.80
C THR A 62 53.60 -7.68 -12.70
N PHE A 63 53.17 -7.09 -11.58
CA PHE A 63 53.16 -5.63 -11.35
C PHE A 63 52.06 -4.80 -12.06
N GLU A 64 51.01 -5.43 -12.59
CA GLU A 64 49.80 -4.70 -13.06
C GLU A 64 50.10 -3.62 -14.11
N THR A 65 50.91 -3.95 -15.11
CA THR A 65 51.51 -2.98 -16.05
C THR A 65 50.47 -2.18 -16.86
N HIS A 66 49.29 -2.75 -17.07
CA HIS A 66 48.13 -2.09 -17.65
C HIS A 66 46.95 -2.31 -16.71
N VAL A 67 46.19 -1.25 -16.43
CA VAL A 67 45.03 -1.28 -15.52
C VAL A 67 43.84 -0.60 -16.18
N GLY A 68 42.71 -1.29 -16.21
CA GLY A 68 41.41 -0.72 -16.55
C GLY A 68 40.47 -0.84 -15.36
N THR A 69 39.61 0.15 -15.14
CA THR A 69 38.56 0.08 -14.11
C THR A 69 37.23 0.48 -14.72
N SER A 70 36.19 -0.29 -14.43
CA SER A 70 34.84 0.04 -14.87
C SER A 70 34.33 1.31 -14.18
N VAL A 71 33.26 1.87 -14.73
CA VAL A 71 32.42 2.78 -13.94
C VAL A 71 31.83 2.05 -12.72
N LYS A 72 31.34 2.81 -11.74
CA LYS A 72 30.62 2.25 -10.60
C LYS A 72 29.37 1.53 -11.10
N MET A 73 29.28 0.24 -10.82
CA MET A 73 28.10 -0.58 -11.09
C MET A 73 27.25 -0.57 -9.81
N MET A 74 26.09 0.07 -9.87
CA MET A 74 25.16 0.22 -8.76
C MET A 74 24.00 -0.76 -8.94
N THR A 75 23.67 -1.53 -7.91
CA THR A 75 22.40 -2.26 -7.86
C THR A 75 21.28 -1.28 -7.55
N THR A 76 20.29 -1.20 -8.44
CA THR A 76 19.02 -0.49 -8.22
C THR A 76 17.89 -1.50 -8.11
N GLY A 77 16.69 -1.07 -7.70
CA GLY A 77 15.52 -1.96 -7.70
C GLY A 77 15.20 -2.52 -9.10
N GLY A 78 14.79 -3.78 -9.14
CA GLY A 78 14.42 -4.51 -10.36
C GLY A 78 12.98 -4.31 -10.77
N THR A 79 12.45 -5.27 -11.55
CA THR A 79 11.03 -5.30 -11.93
C THR A 79 10.14 -5.31 -10.69
N PRO A 80 9.08 -4.47 -10.63
CA PRO A 80 8.17 -4.46 -9.50
C PRO A 80 7.47 -5.80 -9.34
N SER A 81 7.25 -6.23 -8.10
CA SER A 81 6.52 -7.45 -7.78
C SER A 81 5.45 -7.27 -6.70
N ARG A 82 5.57 -6.24 -5.86
CA ARG A 82 4.56 -5.90 -4.84
C ARG A 82 4.49 -4.41 -4.56
N PHE A 83 3.43 -4.00 -3.88
CA PHE A 83 3.31 -2.67 -3.32
C PHE A 83 3.47 -2.74 -1.79
N GLU A 84 4.17 -1.76 -1.22
CA GLU A 84 4.39 -1.61 0.21
C GLU A 84 3.80 -0.28 0.67
N PHE A 85 3.05 -0.26 1.76
CA PHE A 85 2.60 1.01 2.36
C PHE A 85 3.72 1.54 3.25
N VAL A 86 4.48 2.53 2.80
CA VAL A 86 5.61 3.09 3.59
C VAL A 86 5.18 4.17 4.57
N THR A 87 3.96 4.67 4.43
CA THR A 87 3.28 5.46 5.45
C THR A 87 1.90 4.82 5.62
N HIS A 88 1.69 4.11 6.72
CA HIS A 88 0.48 3.30 6.92
C HIS A 88 -0.65 4.12 7.57
N PRO A 89 -1.87 4.15 7.01
CA PRO A 89 -3.00 4.83 7.64
C PRO A 89 -3.30 4.43 9.08
N ASP A 90 -3.17 3.15 9.43
CA ASP A 90 -3.42 2.66 10.80
C ASP A 90 -2.42 3.18 11.84
N GLN A 91 -1.25 3.63 11.42
CA GLN A 91 -0.23 4.25 12.28
C GLN A 91 -0.42 5.77 12.45
N LEU A 92 -1.25 6.39 11.61
CA LEU A 92 -1.46 7.85 11.62
C LEU A 92 -2.61 8.29 12.54
N GLY A 93 -3.27 7.33 13.20
CA GLY A 93 -4.43 7.55 14.06
C GLY A 93 -5.76 7.41 13.30
N PRO A 94 -6.88 7.29 14.04
CA PRO A 94 -8.17 7.09 13.41
C PRO A 94 -8.62 8.35 12.65
N THR A 95 -9.24 8.14 11.50
CA THR A 95 -9.84 9.21 10.69
C THR A 95 -11.33 9.28 10.99
N THR A 96 -11.90 10.47 11.15
CA THR A 96 -13.35 10.62 11.32
C THR A 96 -14.07 10.31 10.00
N ALA A 97 -15.20 9.61 10.06
CA ALA A 97 -16.07 9.34 8.93
C ALA A 97 -16.45 10.65 8.22
N GLY A 98 -16.35 10.66 6.89
CA GLY A 98 -16.54 11.84 6.04
C GLY A 98 -15.37 12.82 6.00
N ALA A 99 -14.35 12.64 6.85
CA ALA A 99 -13.14 13.46 6.82
C ALA A 99 -12.03 12.81 5.97
N LYS A 100 -11.13 13.65 5.44
CA LYS A 100 -9.93 13.19 4.74
C LYS A 100 -8.92 12.64 5.73
N SER A 101 -8.45 11.42 5.47
CA SER A 101 -7.32 10.84 6.19
C SER A 101 -6.08 11.71 6.05
N THR A 102 -5.13 11.57 6.97
CA THR A 102 -3.75 11.96 6.72
C THR A 102 -3.20 11.22 5.49
N PRO A 103 -2.26 11.81 4.73
CA PRO A 103 -1.72 11.16 3.55
C PRO A 103 -0.99 9.87 3.91
N PHE A 104 -1.25 8.81 3.16
CA PHE A 104 -0.48 7.58 3.18
C PHE A 104 0.28 7.42 1.88
N THR A 105 1.35 6.62 1.90
CA THR A 105 2.27 6.50 0.77
C THR A 105 2.47 5.04 0.43
N ILE A 106 2.38 4.73 -0.85
CA ILE A 106 2.61 3.41 -1.41
C ILE A 106 3.92 3.43 -2.19
N GLU A 107 4.70 2.37 -2.07
CA GLU A 107 5.98 2.18 -2.75
C GLU A 107 6.00 0.90 -3.59
N LYS A 108 6.48 1.00 -4.83
CA LYS A 108 6.83 -0.17 -5.66
C LYS A 108 8.06 -0.87 -5.10
N ARG A 109 7.96 -2.17 -4.85
CA ARG A 109 9.06 -3.03 -4.41
C ARG A 109 9.31 -4.16 -5.40
N ASP A 110 10.56 -4.52 -5.59
CA ASP A 110 10.97 -5.73 -6.32
C ASP A 110 10.96 -6.98 -5.40
N ASP A 111 11.34 -8.13 -5.97
CA ASP A 111 11.38 -9.42 -5.26
C ASP A 111 12.39 -9.49 -4.11
N PHE A 112 13.31 -8.52 -4.03
CA PHE A 112 14.32 -8.43 -2.98
C PHE A 112 14.04 -7.26 -2.02
N ASP A 113 12.82 -6.74 -2.04
CA ASP A 113 12.35 -5.64 -1.21
C ASP A 113 13.05 -4.29 -1.46
N ASN A 114 13.61 -4.09 -2.65
CA ASN A 114 14.18 -2.81 -3.02
C ASN A 114 13.09 -1.87 -3.56
N PRO A 115 13.07 -0.59 -3.18
CA PRO A 115 12.36 0.44 -3.92
C PRO A 115 12.75 0.39 -5.40
N THR A 116 11.77 0.55 -6.28
CA THR A 116 12.04 0.53 -7.72
C THR A 116 11.21 1.56 -8.47
N GLY A 117 11.82 2.21 -9.46
CA GLY A 117 11.11 3.00 -10.47
C GLY A 117 11.17 2.37 -11.87
N VAL A 118 11.55 1.10 -11.95
CA VAL A 118 11.37 0.30 -13.17
C VAL A 118 9.89 0.30 -13.52
N GLU A 119 9.62 0.49 -14.83
CA GLU A 119 8.29 0.51 -15.46
C GLU A 119 7.33 1.59 -14.95
N GLY A 120 6.65 2.26 -15.89
CA GLY A 120 5.51 3.09 -15.56
C GLY A 120 4.29 2.20 -15.27
N ILE A 121 3.60 2.44 -14.16
CA ILE A 121 2.47 1.61 -13.72
C ILE A 121 1.37 2.50 -13.19
N THR A 122 0.14 2.29 -13.65
CA THR A 122 -1.07 2.87 -13.05
C THR A 122 -1.64 1.89 -12.03
N VAL A 123 -1.78 2.31 -10.78
CA VAL A 123 -2.31 1.49 -9.69
C VAL A 123 -3.82 1.68 -9.54
N THR A 124 -4.55 0.61 -9.31
CA THR A 124 -5.94 0.69 -8.83
C THR A 124 -5.92 0.73 -7.31
N LEU A 125 -6.71 1.64 -6.72
CA LEU A 125 -6.94 1.71 -5.28
C LEU A 125 -8.38 1.33 -4.99
N GLU A 126 -8.56 0.42 -4.05
CA GLU A 126 -9.86 -0.08 -3.63
C GLU A 126 -9.95 -0.12 -2.10
N SER A 127 -11.18 -0.07 -1.58
CA SER A 127 -11.46 -0.38 -0.18
C SER A 127 -12.49 -1.50 -0.09
N ASP A 128 -12.37 -2.34 0.94
CA ASP A 128 -13.41 -3.31 1.32
C ASP A 128 -14.57 -2.67 2.11
N SER A 129 -14.55 -1.36 2.33
CA SER A 129 -15.71 -0.65 2.84
C SER A 129 -16.91 -0.88 1.93
N PRO A 130 -18.08 -1.25 2.48
CA PRO A 130 -19.28 -1.47 1.69
C PRO A 130 -19.91 -0.16 1.20
N CYS A 131 -19.42 1.00 1.66
CA CYS A 131 -19.96 2.28 1.28
C CYS A 131 -19.60 2.61 -0.18
N PRO A 132 -20.57 2.84 -1.08
CA PRO A 132 -20.27 3.17 -2.48
C PRO A 132 -19.62 4.56 -2.64
N ASP A 133 -19.73 5.42 -1.62
CA ASP A 133 -19.25 6.81 -1.64
C ASP A 133 -17.85 6.97 -1.03
N TYR A 134 -17.15 5.88 -0.68
CA TYR A 134 -15.74 5.99 -0.33
C TYR A 134 -14.96 6.54 -1.52
N ILE A 135 -13.91 7.30 -1.23
CA ILE A 135 -13.15 7.95 -2.30
C ILE A 135 -11.72 8.27 -1.91
N PHE A 136 -10.83 8.11 -2.89
CA PHE A 136 -9.43 8.46 -2.79
C PHE A 136 -9.16 9.86 -3.35
N TRP A 137 -8.28 10.60 -2.68
CA TRP A 137 -7.88 11.95 -3.02
C TRP A 137 -6.37 12.06 -3.23
N THR A 138 -5.96 13.11 -3.93
CA THR A 138 -4.56 13.53 -3.98
C THR A 138 -4.00 13.78 -2.58
N ALA A 139 -2.68 13.61 -2.41
CA ALA A 139 -2.02 13.76 -1.11
C ALA A 139 -2.20 15.15 -0.47
N ASP A 140 -2.30 16.20 -1.28
CA ASP A 140 -2.58 17.57 -0.84
C ASP A 140 -4.07 17.78 -0.48
N GLY A 141 -4.94 16.81 -0.81
CA GLY A 141 -6.37 16.85 -0.54
C GLY A 141 -7.16 17.82 -1.42
N THR A 142 -6.58 18.32 -2.52
CA THR A 142 -7.20 19.35 -3.36
C THR A 142 -8.26 18.78 -4.31
N ARG A 143 -8.13 17.54 -4.77
CA ARG A 143 -9.09 16.89 -5.67
C ARG A 143 -9.13 15.37 -5.56
N TYR A 144 -10.19 14.78 -6.08
CA TYR A 144 -10.33 13.33 -6.26
C TYR A 144 -9.31 12.79 -7.27
N LEU A 145 -8.90 11.53 -7.09
CA LEU A 145 -7.90 10.91 -7.95
C LEU A 145 -8.42 10.65 -9.36
N THR A 146 -7.62 11.02 -10.35
CA THR A 146 -7.74 10.57 -11.73
C THR A 146 -6.79 9.39 -12.00
N GLU A 147 -6.78 8.87 -13.22
CA GLU A 147 -5.79 7.86 -13.63
C GLU A 147 -4.35 8.39 -13.56
N GLU A 148 -4.14 9.64 -13.91
CA GLU A 148 -2.83 10.30 -13.87
C GLU A 148 -2.26 10.32 -12.44
N ASP A 149 -3.10 10.63 -11.44
CA ASP A 149 -2.67 10.68 -10.03
C ASP A 149 -2.31 9.33 -9.45
N ARG A 150 -2.66 8.23 -10.13
CA ARG A 150 -2.38 6.87 -9.71
C ARG A 150 -1.22 6.25 -10.48
N THR A 151 -0.50 7.07 -11.25
CA THR A 151 0.58 6.59 -12.11
C THR A 151 1.94 6.76 -11.44
N PHE A 152 2.62 5.64 -11.18
CA PHE A 152 4.06 5.65 -10.98
C PHE A 152 4.74 5.90 -12.31
N SER A 153 5.59 6.92 -12.38
CA SER A 153 6.46 7.15 -13.51
C SER A 153 7.52 6.05 -13.60
N GLY A 154 7.84 5.64 -14.82
CA GLY A 154 8.99 4.77 -15.08
C GLY A 154 10.29 5.57 -15.14
N TRP A 155 11.42 4.89 -15.00
CA TRP A 155 12.72 5.51 -15.22
C TRP A 155 12.94 5.94 -16.66
N THR A 156 13.57 7.09 -16.80
CA THR A 156 14.34 7.44 -18.01
C THR A 156 15.78 6.94 -17.90
N SER A 157 16.33 6.90 -16.69
CA SER A 157 17.63 6.29 -16.35
C SER A 157 17.63 5.76 -14.91
N PRO A 158 18.17 4.56 -14.63
CA PRO A 158 18.30 4.05 -13.26
C PRO A 158 19.24 4.93 -12.42
N VAL A 159 18.85 5.23 -11.19
CA VAL A 159 19.67 5.97 -10.20
C VAL A 159 19.43 5.46 -8.78
N TRP A 160 20.40 5.64 -7.89
CA TRP A 160 20.29 5.31 -6.46
C TRP A 160 20.82 6.45 -5.57
N PRO A 161 20.19 6.78 -4.42
CA PRO A 161 18.93 6.21 -3.90
C PRO A 161 17.78 6.43 -4.89
N VAL A 162 16.78 5.53 -4.86
CA VAL A 162 15.64 5.67 -5.78
C VAL A 162 14.95 7.01 -5.50
N PRO A 163 14.77 7.86 -6.52
CA PRO A 163 14.14 9.15 -6.34
C PRO A 163 12.70 8.95 -5.87
N THR A 164 12.30 9.71 -4.85
CA THR A 164 10.96 9.63 -4.25
C THR A 164 9.88 10.33 -5.08
N ASN A 165 10.25 11.00 -6.18
CA ASN A 165 9.35 11.78 -7.03
C ASN A 165 8.59 10.88 -8.03
N ASN A 166 7.48 10.28 -7.59
CA ASN A 166 6.56 9.48 -8.41
C ASN A 166 7.18 8.27 -9.13
N CYS A 167 8.49 8.04 -9.01
CA CYS A 167 9.17 6.92 -9.64
C CYS A 167 8.95 5.61 -8.88
N SER A 168 9.14 5.62 -7.56
CA SER A 168 8.86 4.47 -6.70
C SER A 168 7.75 4.70 -5.69
N ARG A 169 7.43 5.96 -5.36
CA ARG A 169 6.45 6.32 -4.31
C ARG A 169 5.36 7.22 -4.84
N ILE A 170 4.17 7.08 -4.30
CA ILE A 170 3.05 7.97 -4.54
C ILE A 170 2.17 8.02 -3.28
N SER A 171 1.55 9.18 -3.04
CA SER A 171 0.80 9.41 -1.81
C SER A 171 -0.66 9.77 -2.09
N PHE A 172 -1.54 9.34 -1.21
CA PHE A 172 -2.98 9.46 -1.34
C PHE A 172 -3.62 9.81 0.00
N ARG A 173 -4.86 10.28 -0.05
CA ARG A 173 -5.76 10.32 1.11
C ARG A 173 -7.00 9.48 0.83
N TYR A 174 -7.66 9.05 1.89
CA TYR A 174 -8.91 8.29 1.85
C TYR A 174 -10.00 9.05 2.59
N VAL A 175 -11.22 8.99 2.07
CA VAL A 175 -12.44 9.51 2.71
C VAL A 175 -13.48 8.42 2.62
N ASP A 176 -14.19 8.21 3.72
CA ASP A 176 -15.31 7.28 3.76
C ASP A 176 -16.37 7.82 4.73
N PRO A 177 -17.60 8.08 4.28
CA PRO A 177 -18.67 8.53 5.17
C PRO A 177 -19.16 7.41 6.11
N TYR A 178 -18.80 6.15 5.87
CA TYR A 178 -19.13 5.02 6.72
C TYR A 178 -18.00 4.67 7.68
N SER A 179 -18.29 4.74 8.97
CA SER A 179 -17.35 4.38 10.02
C SER A 179 -17.09 2.87 10.02
N SER A 180 -15.87 2.46 10.35
CA SER A 180 -15.53 1.07 10.64
C SER A 180 -15.82 0.68 12.09
N LEU A 181 -16.28 1.64 12.90
CA LEU A 181 -16.64 1.46 14.31
C LEU A 181 -18.02 2.05 14.62
N PRO A 182 -18.73 1.53 15.62
CA PRO A 182 -18.39 0.35 16.44
C PRO A 182 -18.48 -0.98 15.68
N VAL A 183 -17.73 -1.98 16.10
CA VAL A 183 -17.70 -3.30 15.45
C VAL A 183 -19.05 -4.00 15.52
N GLY A 184 -19.48 -4.64 14.43
CA GLY A 184 -20.68 -5.47 14.41
C GLY A 184 -21.99 -4.71 14.22
N GLU A 185 -21.98 -3.39 14.39
CA GLU A 185 -23.14 -2.54 14.09
C GLU A 185 -23.24 -2.27 12.59
N ASP A 186 -24.46 -2.14 12.08
CA ASP A 186 -24.75 -1.79 10.70
C ASP A 186 -25.14 -0.30 10.56
N GLY A 187 -25.55 0.09 9.35
CA GLY A 187 -25.87 1.47 9.07
C GLY A 187 -27.34 1.78 9.35
N THR A 188 -27.57 2.83 10.14
CA THR A 188 -28.92 3.26 10.55
C THR A 188 -29.83 3.51 9.33
N PRO A 189 -31.10 3.09 9.34
CA PRO A 189 -32.03 3.39 8.26
C PRO A 189 -32.33 4.90 8.09
N ASN A 190 -32.68 5.33 6.88
CA ASN A 190 -32.93 6.73 6.47
C ASN A 190 -31.71 7.67 6.60
N THR A 191 -30.50 7.10 6.52
CA THR A 191 -29.23 7.83 6.60
C THR A 191 -28.36 7.47 5.40
N PRO A 192 -27.29 8.23 5.11
CA PRO A 192 -26.29 7.84 4.12
C PRO A 192 -25.71 6.43 4.31
N SER A 193 -25.68 5.91 5.54
CA SER A 193 -25.24 4.53 5.82
C SER A 193 -26.35 3.47 5.74
N ALA A 194 -27.60 3.84 5.47
CA ALA A 194 -28.73 2.91 5.52
C ALA A 194 -28.55 1.70 4.59
N GLY A 195 -28.77 0.50 5.13
CA GLY A 195 -28.72 -0.75 4.38
C GLY A 195 -27.29 -1.22 4.04
N LEU A 196 -26.26 -0.54 4.55
CA LEU A 196 -24.90 -1.05 4.52
C LEU A 196 -24.74 -2.18 5.54
N PRO A 197 -23.95 -3.23 5.24
CA PRO A 197 -23.75 -4.36 6.13
C PRO A 197 -23.01 -3.96 7.41
N ALA A 198 -23.09 -4.84 8.39
CA ALA A 198 -22.40 -4.73 9.66
C ALA A 198 -20.89 -4.48 9.50
N ARG A 199 -20.37 -3.63 10.39
CA ARG A 199 -18.95 -3.23 10.43
C ARG A 199 -18.04 -4.41 10.75
N PRO A 200 -16.80 -4.41 10.22
CA PRO A 200 -15.89 -5.54 10.31
C PRO A 200 -15.46 -5.80 11.76
N ALA A 201 -15.28 -7.08 12.09
CA ALA A 201 -14.88 -7.54 13.43
C ALA A 201 -13.62 -6.85 14.00
N LEU A 202 -12.72 -6.41 13.11
CA LEU A 202 -11.46 -5.78 13.47
C LEU A 202 -11.56 -4.25 13.62
N GLY A 203 -12.71 -3.65 13.31
CA GLY A 203 -12.91 -2.21 13.39
C GLY A 203 -12.11 -1.42 12.36
N LYS A 204 -11.77 -2.05 11.23
CA LYS A 204 -10.89 -1.50 10.19
C LYS A 204 -11.38 -1.86 8.81
N TRP A 205 -11.32 -0.90 7.89
CA TRP A 205 -11.37 -1.15 6.45
C TRP A 205 -9.97 -1.50 5.94
N ILE A 206 -9.89 -2.29 4.89
CA ILE A 206 -8.68 -2.62 4.16
C ILE A 206 -8.65 -1.82 2.86
N ILE A 207 -7.59 -1.04 2.69
CA ILE A 207 -7.23 -0.39 1.42
C ILE A 207 -6.30 -1.34 0.67
N THR A 208 -6.61 -1.61 -0.59
CA THR A 208 -5.79 -2.42 -1.48
C THR A 208 -5.26 -1.55 -2.62
N ALA A 209 -3.96 -1.68 -2.89
CA ALA A 209 -3.33 -1.16 -4.09
C ALA A 209 -2.93 -2.32 -4.99
N GLU A 210 -3.36 -2.28 -6.25
CA GLU A 210 -3.15 -3.40 -7.15
C GLU A 210 -2.82 -3.00 -8.60
N TYR A 211 -2.06 -3.89 -9.24
CA TYR A 211 -1.76 -3.86 -10.67
C TYR A 211 -1.50 -5.30 -11.15
N GLY A 212 -2.47 -5.89 -11.86
CA GLY A 212 -2.42 -7.30 -12.23
C GLY A 212 -2.31 -8.20 -11.00
N VAL A 213 -1.23 -8.98 -10.91
CA VAL A 213 -0.96 -9.86 -9.76
C VAL A 213 -0.25 -9.17 -8.59
N ARG A 214 0.26 -7.95 -8.79
CA ARG A 214 1.03 -7.20 -7.79
C ARG A 214 0.04 -6.52 -6.85
N LYS A 215 0.14 -6.77 -5.54
CA LYS A 215 -0.76 -6.19 -4.54
C LYS A 215 0.00 -5.69 -3.32
N GLY A 216 -0.61 -4.75 -2.62
CA GLY A 216 -0.27 -4.33 -1.26
C GLY A 216 -1.55 -3.95 -0.54
N THR A 217 -1.64 -4.24 0.75
CA THR A 217 -2.82 -3.91 1.55
C THR A 217 -2.42 -3.16 2.82
N CYS A 218 -3.30 -2.29 3.28
CA CYS A 218 -3.14 -1.66 4.58
C CYS A 218 -4.50 -1.38 5.21
N ALA A 219 -4.56 -1.47 6.53
CA ALA A 219 -5.78 -1.20 7.26
C ALA A 219 -5.93 0.30 7.55
N ILE A 220 -7.18 0.76 7.67
CA ILE A 220 -7.53 2.10 8.13
C ILE A 220 -8.73 2.03 9.08
N THR A 221 -8.69 2.84 10.14
CA THR A 221 -9.81 2.98 11.06
C THR A 221 -10.57 4.28 10.74
N MET A 222 -11.86 4.12 10.47
CA MET A 222 -12.80 5.23 10.31
C MET A 222 -13.69 5.32 11.55
N ASN A 223 -13.45 6.31 12.41
CA ASN A 223 -14.26 6.55 13.60
C ASN A 223 -15.56 7.27 13.23
N PRO A 224 -16.66 7.04 13.95
CA PRO A 224 -17.83 7.90 13.82
C PRO A 224 -17.49 9.35 14.19
N GLY A 225 -18.21 10.31 13.61
CA GLY A 225 -18.16 11.71 14.01
C GLY A 225 -18.75 11.96 15.40
N SER A 226 -18.73 13.21 15.87
CA SER A 226 -19.37 13.58 17.13
C SER A 226 -20.86 13.20 17.13
N ILE A 227 -21.39 12.79 18.28
CA ILE A 227 -22.82 12.52 18.44
C ILE A 227 -23.59 13.81 18.14
N THR A 228 -24.47 13.77 17.14
CA THR A 228 -25.32 14.91 16.77
C THR A 228 -26.81 14.59 16.84
N ARG A 229 -27.16 13.31 16.98
CA ARG A 229 -28.56 12.88 17.06
C ARG A 229 -28.72 11.56 17.80
N ILE A 230 -29.96 11.27 18.17
CA ILE A 230 -30.45 9.95 18.55
C ILE A 230 -31.32 9.47 17.38
N GLY A 231 -31.04 8.28 16.86
CA GLY A 231 -31.77 7.68 15.74
C GLY A 231 -32.34 6.31 16.13
N PHE A 232 -33.34 5.86 15.38
CA PHE A 232 -33.76 4.47 15.44
C PHE A 232 -32.88 3.65 14.51
N ASP A 233 -32.29 2.60 15.06
CA ASP A 233 -31.61 1.56 14.30
C ASP A 233 -32.62 0.52 13.81
N ILE A 234 -33.42 -0.01 14.75
CA ILE A 234 -34.53 -0.91 14.46
C ILE A 234 -35.84 -0.22 14.82
N PHE A 235 -36.74 -0.10 13.84
CA PHE A 235 -38.09 0.43 14.03
C PHE A 235 -39.11 -0.25 13.11
N PRO A 236 -40.39 -0.33 13.53
CA PRO A 236 -41.44 -0.87 12.70
C PRO A 236 -41.58 -0.07 11.40
N SER A 237 -41.66 -0.81 10.31
CA SER A 237 -41.70 -0.27 8.96
C SER A 237 -42.91 -0.84 8.21
N THR A 238 -43.05 -0.49 6.93
CA THR A 238 -44.06 -1.15 6.07
C THR A 238 -43.77 -2.64 5.85
N ALA A 239 -42.51 -3.06 5.98
CA ALA A 239 -42.09 -4.46 5.90
C ALA A 239 -42.27 -5.21 7.22
N GLU A 240 -42.16 -4.51 8.36
CA GLU A 240 -42.41 -5.03 9.71
C GLU A 240 -43.41 -4.13 10.48
N PRO A 241 -44.70 -4.16 10.12
CA PRO A 241 -45.68 -3.25 10.72
C PRO A 241 -46.09 -3.70 12.13
N ILE A 242 -46.46 -2.72 12.97
CA ILE A 242 -47.16 -3.00 14.23
C ILE A 242 -48.62 -3.32 13.92
N TYR A 243 -49.09 -4.50 14.33
CA TYR A 243 -50.51 -4.89 14.21
C TYR A 243 -51.28 -4.51 15.48
N ALA A 244 -52.49 -3.97 15.30
CA ALA A 244 -53.39 -3.69 16.41
C ALA A 244 -54.13 -4.96 16.87
N GLY A 245 -54.16 -5.22 18.18
CA GLY A 245 -54.83 -6.38 18.78
C GLY A 245 -53.87 -7.52 19.19
N LEU A 246 -54.25 -8.25 20.24
CA LEU A 246 -53.46 -9.26 20.98
C LEU A 246 -52.65 -10.24 20.11
N ASN A 247 -51.32 -10.23 20.26
CA ASN A 247 -50.53 -11.47 20.15
C ASN A 247 -50.43 -12.05 21.57
N GLU A 248 -51.21 -13.09 21.86
CA GLU A 248 -51.16 -13.86 23.12
C GLU A 248 -49.87 -14.68 23.30
N ASN A 249 -48.89 -14.54 22.39
CA ASN A 249 -47.53 -14.96 22.67
C ASN A 249 -46.87 -13.88 23.52
N LYS A 250 -46.39 -14.26 24.71
CA LYS A 250 -45.68 -13.39 25.67
C LYS A 250 -44.45 -12.64 25.09
N ASP A 251 -44.08 -12.91 23.84
CA ASP A 251 -42.96 -12.30 23.11
C ASP A 251 -43.41 -11.35 21.96
N GLY A 252 -44.71 -11.01 21.85
CA GLY A 252 -45.30 -10.17 20.79
C GLY A 252 -44.95 -8.67 20.79
N LEU A 253 -43.75 -8.31 21.29
CA LEU A 253 -43.23 -6.94 21.27
C LEU A 253 -42.41 -6.74 20.00
N VAL A 254 -42.65 -5.64 19.28
CA VAL A 254 -41.76 -5.23 18.19
C VAL A 254 -40.49 -4.66 18.81
N LYS A 255 -39.32 -5.18 18.41
CA LYS A 255 -38.04 -4.65 18.85
C LYS A 255 -37.91 -3.20 18.36
N LEU A 256 -37.63 -2.30 19.29
CA LEU A 256 -37.18 -0.95 19.00
C LEU A 256 -35.74 -0.85 19.46
N GLU A 257 -34.88 -0.35 18.59
CA GLU A 257 -33.49 -0.07 18.92
C GLU A 257 -33.22 1.40 18.61
N ILE A 258 -32.72 2.10 19.62
CA ILE A 258 -32.32 3.50 19.52
C ILE A 258 -30.85 3.61 19.85
N GLU A 259 -30.16 4.49 19.15
CA GLU A 259 -28.73 4.67 19.30
C GLU A 259 -28.32 6.12 19.07
N THR A 260 -27.20 6.50 19.67
CA THR A 260 -26.55 7.79 19.41
C THR A 260 -25.75 7.71 18.13
N GLN A 261 -25.86 8.72 17.29
CA GLN A 261 -25.24 8.72 15.96
C GLN A 261 -24.57 10.05 15.64
N ASP A 262 -23.59 9.99 14.74
CA ASP A 262 -23.07 11.17 14.08
C ASP A 262 -24.04 11.73 13.02
N SER A 263 -23.64 12.79 12.33
CA SER A 263 -24.47 13.45 11.31
C SER A 263 -24.71 12.58 10.06
N LEU A 264 -23.91 11.53 9.87
CA LEU A 264 -23.96 10.62 8.73
C LEU A 264 -24.73 9.33 9.05
N GLY A 265 -25.09 9.09 10.31
CA GLY A 265 -25.76 7.87 10.73
C GLY A 265 -24.83 6.75 11.14
N ASN A 266 -23.58 7.07 11.44
CA ASN A 266 -22.73 6.12 12.10
C ASN A 266 -23.07 6.06 13.59
N PRO A 267 -23.32 4.87 14.15
CA PRO A 267 -23.45 4.67 15.58
C PRO A 267 -22.20 5.19 16.29
N ASN A 268 -22.40 5.88 17.40
CA ASN A 268 -21.32 6.40 18.22
C ASN A 268 -21.67 6.21 19.70
N PRO A 269 -21.03 5.25 20.40
CA PRO A 269 -21.29 5.00 21.81
C PRO A 269 -21.02 6.21 22.71
N VAL A 270 -21.90 6.45 23.68
CA VAL A 270 -21.68 7.46 24.72
C VAL A 270 -20.57 7.03 25.69
N ALA A 271 -19.72 7.97 26.10
CA ALA A 271 -18.59 7.70 27.00
C ALA A 271 -19.00 7.50 28.47
N SER A 272 -20.25 7.83 28.82
CA SER A 272 -20.81 7.70 30.17
C SER A 272 -22.31 7.46 30.09
N ASP A 273 -22.88 6.89 31.15
CA ASP A 273 -24.31 6.67 31.31
C ASP A 273 -25.09 7.93 30.94
N THR A 274 -25.96 7.80 29.95
CA THR A 274 -26.78 8.89 29.41
C THR A 274 -28.24 8.50 29.58
N VAL A 275 -29.03 9.39 30.20
CA VAL A 275 -30.48 9.16 30.40
C VAL A 275 -31.24 9.70 29.21
N ILE A 276 -31.96 8.82 28.50
CA ILE A 276 -32.89 9.17 27.44
C ILE A 276 -34.31 9.03 27.99
N ASN A 277 -35.03 10.14 28.10
CA ASN A 277 -36.43 10.13 28.53
C ASN A 277 -37.33 9.85 27.33
N LEU A 278 -37.96 8.68 27.32
CA LEU A 278 -38.99 8.34 26.32
C LEU A 278 -40.36 8.77 26.87
N THR A 279 -41.05 9.61 26.10
CA THR A 279 -42.42 10.06 26.42
C THR A 279 -43.35 9.67 25.28
N SER A 280 -44.55 9.21 25.62
CA SER A 280 -45.65 9.00 24.69
C SER A 280 -46.76 9.99 25.00
N ASP A 281 -47.35 10.59 23.97
CA ASP A 281 -48.55 11.42 24.07
C ASP A 281 -49.83 10.57 24.20
#